data_AF-A0A357FU50-F1
#
_entry.id   AF-A0A357FU50-F1
#
_cell.length_a   1.000
_cell.length_b   1.000
_cell.length_c   1.000
_cell.angle_alpha   90.00
_cell.angle_beta   90.00
_cell.angle_gamma   90.00
#
_symmetry.space_group_name_H-M   'P 1'
#
loop_
_entity.id
_entity.type
_entity.pdbx_description
1 polymer ?
#
loop_
_entity_poly.entity_id
_entity_poly.type
_entity_poly.pdbx_seq_one_letter_code
_entity_poly.pdbx_strand_id
1 'polypeptide(L)'
;MSYLTLVILGAICGLIGSFAMNLFMRTVSHAYSKRVDMVIALGSFFTGTVERAAILGTLIHSIAGIVFGVLYFLLMNAMNSLSFPSAIFLGLGFGFFHGLVMSYCLMFIASERHPIEAYRKATLEQGLLHLVGHVIFGAVAGFIGGLLALGL
;
A
#
# COMPACT_ATOMS: atom_id res chain seq x y z
N MET A 1 -12.80 2.70 -21.69
CA MET A 1 -13.22 3.64 -20.62
C MET A 1 -12.55 4.99 -20.84
N SER A 2 -13.17 6.11 -20.41
CA SER A 2 -12.53 7.44 -20.50
C SER A 2 -11.39 7.57 -19.48
N TYR A 3 -10.39 8.43 -19.74
CA TYR A 3 -9.31 8.69 -18.78
C TYR A 3 -9.83 9.24 -17.45
N LEU A 4 -10.86 10.09 -17.47
CA LEU A 4 -11.48 10.62 -16.25
C LEU A 4 -12.07 9.49 -15.40
N THR A 5 -12.75 8.53 -16.04
CA THR A 5 -13.31 7.35 -15.36
C THR A 5 -12.21 6.51 -14.73
N LEU A 6 -11.10 6.27 -15.44
CA LEU A 6 -9.96 5.51 -14.91
C LEU A 6 -9.34 6.18 -13.69
N VAL A 7 -9.19 7.50 -13.73
CA VAL A 7 -8.64 8.27 -12.60
C VAL A 7 -9.57 8.20 -11.39
N ILE A 8 -10.88 8.40 -11.57
CA ILE A 8 -11.84 8.36 -10.45
C ILE A 8 -11.90 6.95 -9.84
N LEU A 9 -12.04 5.92 -10.66
CA LEU A 9 -12.13 4.54 -10.18
C LEU A 9 -10.81 4.08 -9.56
N GLY A 10 -9.68 4.42 -10.17
CA GLY A 10 -8.36 4.11 -9.63
C GLY A 10 -8.12 4.79 -8.28
N ALA A 11 -8.54 6.04 -8.12
CA ALA A 11 -8.46 6.75 -6.84
C ALA A 11 -9.30 6.08 -5.75
N ILE A 12 -10.56 5.73 -6.06
CA ILE A 12 -11.48 5.07 -5.11
C ILE A 12 -10.95 3.68 -4.74
N CYS A 13 -10.61 2.85 -5.72
CA CYS A 13 -10.11 1.50 -5.49
C CYS A 13 -8.75 1.51 -4.77
N GLY A 14 -7.89 2.47 -5.08
CA GLY A 14 -6.65 2.72 -4.37
C GLY A 14 -6.86 3.12 -2.91
N LEU A 15 -7.83 3.99 -2.63
CA LEU A 15 -8.18 4.35 -1.26
C LEU A 15 -8.71 3.15 -0.46
N ILE A 16 -9.58 2.34 -1.06
CA ILE A 16 -10.10 1.10 -0.44
C ILE A 16 -8.96 0.10 -0.21
N GLY A 17 -8.07 -0.10 -1.20
CA GLY A 17 -6.90 -0.96 -1.07
C GLY A 17 -5.96 -0.49 0.04
N SER A 18 -5.75 0.83 0.16
CA SER A 18 -4.92 1.43 1.21
C SER A 18 -5.53 1.22 2.60
N PHE A 19 -6.85 1.35 2.71
CA PHE A 19 -7.56 1.03 3.95
C PHE A 19 -7.38 -0.44 4.33
N ALA A 20 -7.58 -1.37 3.39
CA ALA A 20 -7.39 -2.81 3.62
C ALA A 20 -5.96 -3.15 4.05
N MET A 21 -4.96 -2.58 3.38
CA MET A 21 -3.55 -2.71 3.75
C MET A 21 -3.26 -2.17 5.15
N ASN A 22 -3.72 -0.96 5.48
CA ASN A 22 -3.53 -0.36 6.81
C ASN A 22 -4.17 -1.22 7.90
N LEU A 23 -5.38 -1.71 7.67
CA LEU A 23 -6.08 -2.59 8.60
C LEU A 23 -5.29 -3.88 8.83
N PHE A 24 -4.81 -4.52 7.76
CA PHE A 24 -3.95 -5.70 7.87
C PHE A 24 -2.70 -5.42 8.71
N MET A 25 -1.94 -4.38 8.36
CA MET A 25 -0.70 -4.04 9.05
C MET A 25 -0.93 -3.78 10.54
N ARG A 26 -1.99 -3.04 10.89
CA ARG A 26 -2.35 -2.75 12.29
C ARG A 26 -2.77 -4.00 13.05
N THR A 27 -3.61 -4.85 12.46
CA THR A 27 -4.07 -6.08 13.09
C THR A 27 -2.90 -7.01 13.40
N VAL A 28 -2.01 -7.22 12.43
CA VAL A 28 -0.82 -8.06 12.63
C VAL A 28 0.11 -7.42 13.67
N SER A 29 0.36 -6.13 13.59
CA SER A 29 1.26 -5.46 14.55
C SER A 29 0.72 -5.47 15.98
N HIS A 30 -0.61 -5.41 16.14
CA HIS A 30 -1.24 -5.55 17.45
C HIS A 30 -1.10 -6.97 18.01
N ALA A 31 -1.14 -7.99 17.16
CA ALA A 31 -1.03 -9.40 17.57
C ALA A 31 0.41 -9.85 17.86
N TYR A 32 1.39 -9.34 17.12
CA TYR A 32 2.78 -9.83 17.19
C TYR A 32 3.76 -8.83 17.81
N SER A 33 3.83 -7.59 17.29
CA SER A 33 4.77 -6.59 17.79
C SER A 33 4.44 -5.18 17.33
N LYS A 34 4.36 -4.23 18.27
CA LYS A 34 4.19 -2.80 17.95
C LYS A 34 5.35 -2.22 17.12
N ARG A 35 6.51 -2.87 17.16
CA ARG A 35 7.68 -2.48 16.36
C ARG A 35 7.45 -2.71 14.87
N VAL A 36 6.60 -3.67 14.51
CA VAL A 36 6.28 -3.99 13.12
C VAL A 36 5.13 -3.15 12.56
N ASP A 37 4.58 -2.23 13.37
CA ASP A 37 3.54 -1.30 12.92
C ASP A 37 4.12 -0.27 11.95
N MET A 38 4.04 -0.60 10.66
CA MET A 38 4.53 0.23 9.57
C MET A 38 3.74 1.53 9.44
N VAL A 39 2.51 1.62 9.96
CA VAL A 39 1.73 2.86 9.96
C VAL A 39 2.33 3.84 10.96
N ILE A 40 2.62 3.37 12.18
CA ILE A 40 3.29 4.18 13.20
C ILE A 40 4.73 4.47 12.79
N ALA A 41 5.47 3.49 12.28
CA ALA A 41 6.85 3.71 11.82
C ALA A 41 6.90 4.81 10.75
N LEU A 42 6.07 4.72 9.70
CA LEU A 42 6.03 5.74 8.65
C LEU A 42 5.65 7.12 9.18
N GLY A 43 4.61 7.22 10.00
CA GLY A 43 4.20 8.52 10.56
C GLY A 43 5.26 9.11 11.49
N SER A 44 5.84 8.29 12.36
CA SER A 44 6.85 8.71 13.33
C SER A 44 8.18 9.06 12.69
N PHE A 45 8.46 8.55 11.49
CA PHE A 45 9.59 8.99 10.68
C PHE A 45 9.53 10.51 10.41
N PHE A 46 8.33 11.05 10.19
CA PHE A 46 8.13 12.48 9.91
C PHE A 46 7.79 13.30 11.16
N THR A 47 6.99 12.77 12.10
CA THR A 47 6.64 13.51 13.32
C THR A 47 7.76 13.50 14.37
N GLY A 48 8.68 12.54 14.33
CA GLY A 48 9.70 12.33 15.36
C GLY A 48 9.16 11.74 16.67
N THR A 49 7.84 11.52 16.76
CA THR A 49 7.16 11.03 17.97
C THR A 49 6.04 10.04 17.62
N VAL A 50 5.56 9.26 18.59
CA VAL A 50 4.54 8.21 18.36
C VAL A 50 3.10 8.71 18.54
N GLU A 51 2.86 9.81 19.24
CA GLU A 51 1.53 10.27 19.66
C GLU A 51 0.61 10.63 18.49
N ARG A 52 1.18 11.17 17.40
CA ARG A 52 0.44 11.55 16.18
C ARG A 52 0.83 10.72 14.94
N ALA A 53 1.74 9.76 15.11
CA ALA A 53 2.28 8.97 14.01
C ALA A 53 1.20 8.16 13.30
N ALA A 54 0.26 7.56 14.03
CA ALA A 54 -0.78 6.74 13.43
C ALA A 54 -1.68 7.52 12.45
N ILE A 55 -1.98 8.79 12.76
CA ILE A 55 -2.78 9.67 11.90
C ILE A 55 -1.99 10.03 10.64
N LEU A 56 -0.74 10.49 10.81
CA LEU A 56 0.08 10.88 9.68
C LEU A 56 0.41 9.70 8.77
N GLY A 57 0.74 8.54 9.33
CA GLY A 57 1.01 7.32 8.55
C GLY A 57 -0.20 6.88 7.73
N THR A 58 -1.41 6.91 8.30
CA THR A 58 -2.64 6.63 7.56
C THR A 58 -2.91 7.65 6.48
N LEU A 59 -2.65 8.93 6.73
CA LEU A 59 -2.80 9.98 5.72
C LEU A 59 -1.84 9.75 4.55
N ILE A 60 -0.57 9.46 4.83
CA ILE A 60 0.45 9.18 3.80
C ILE A 60 0.03 7.96 2.98
N HIS A 61 -0.32 6.84 3.63
CA HIS A 61 -0.80 5.65 2.90
C HIS A 61 -2.09 5.93 2.12
N SER A 62 -3.00 6.77 2.61
CA SER A 62 -4.25 7.10 1.89
C SER A 62 -3.95 7.89 0.62
N ILE A 63 -3.11 8.93 0.72
CA ILE A 63 -2.70 9.76 -0.42
C ILE A 63 -1.90 8.91 -1.43
N ALA A 64 -0.92 8.14 -0.96
CA ALA A 64 -0.17 7.22 -1.79
C ALA A 64 -1.11 6.19 -2.44
N GLY A 65 -2.07 5.66 -1.70
CA GLY A 65 -3.07 4.73 -2.21
C GLY A 65 -3.87 5.29 -3.38
N ILE A 66 -4.29 6.55 -3.31
CA ILE A 66 -4.94 7.25 -4.43
C ILE A 66 -4.01 7.31 -5.64
N VAL A 67 -2.78 7.80 -5.45
CA VAL A 67 -1.80 7.97 -6.54
C VAL A 67 -1.46 6.63 -7.20
N PHE A 68 -1.14 5.60 -6.41
CA PHE A 68 -0.79 4.28 -6.93
C PHE A 68 -2.00 3.54 -7.49
N GLY A 69 -3.20 3.72 -6.93
CA GLY A 69 -4.43 3.16 -7.49
C GLY A 69 -4.74 3.70 -8.88
N VAL A 70 -4.59 5.03 -9.07
CA VAL A 70 -4.70 5.67 -10.39
C VAL A 70 -3.65 5.11 -11.35
N LEU A 71 -2.38 5.04 -10.93
CA LEU A 71 -1.30 4.46 -11.73
C LEU A 71 -1.60 3.01 -12.14
N TYR A 72 -2.06 2.17 -11.21
CA TYR A 72 -2.37 0.77 -11.48
C TYR A 72 -3.47 0.67 -12.54
N PHE A 73 -4.54 1.46 -12.42
CA PHE A 73 -5.65 1.44 -13.38
C PHE A 73 -5.23 1.93 -14.77
N LEU A 74 -4.42 2.99 -14.84
CA LEU A 74 -3.88 3.49 -16.10
C LEU A 74 -3.01 2.43 -16.79
N LEU A 75 -2.14 1.75 -16.03
CA LEU A 75 -1.29 0.69 -16.55
C LEU A 75 -2.10 -0.53 -17.00
N MET A 76 -3.03 -1.02 -16.17
CA MET A 76 -3.90 -2.14 -16.53
C MET A 76 -4.74 -1.84 -17.78
N ASN A 77 -5.27 -0.63 -17.89
CA ASN A 77 -6.02 -0.20 -19.08
C ASN A 77 -5.10 -0.11 -20.32
N ALA A 78 -3.89 0.44 -20.19
CA ALA A 78 -2.93 0.48 -21.29
C ALA A 78 -2.53 -0.93 -21.77
N MET A 79 -2.56 -1.91 -20.88
CA MET A 79 -2.33 -3.34 -21.18
C MET A 79 -3.61 -4.07 -21.66
N ASN A 80 -4.73 -3.37 -21.84
CA ASN A 80 -6.05 -3.96 -22.14
C ASN A 80 -6.44 -5.11 -21.18
N SER A 81 -6.07 -4.98 -19.92
CA SER A 81 -6.18 -6.02 -18.90
C SER A 81 -6.89 -5.54 -17.63
N LEU A 82 -7.58 -4.40 -17.72
CA LEU A 82 -8.48 -3.88 -16.67
C LEU A 82 -9.84 -4.57 -16.74
N SER A 83 -9.85 -5.89 -16.72
CA SER A 83 -11.07 -6.69 -16.62
C SER A 83 -10.76 -7.95 -15.82
N PHE A 84 -11.76 -8.47 -15.12
CA PHE A 84 -11.60 -9.74 -14.41
C PHE A 84 -11.44 -10.90 -15.43
N PRO A 85 -10.53 -11.87 -15.20
CA PRO A 85 -9.66 -12.04 -14.03
C PRO A 85 -8.26 -11.41 -14.16
N SER A 86 -7.88 -10.88 -15.32
CA SER A 86 -6.52 -10.35 -15.55
C SER A 86 -6.16 -9.24 -14.56
N ALA A 87 -7.11 -8.37 -14.22
CA ALA A 87 -6.90 -7.24 -13.31
C ALA A 87 -6.47 -7.67 -11.90
N ILE A 88 -6.99 -8.78 -11.36
CA ILE A 88 -6.57 -9.24 -10.02
C ILE A 88 -5.13 -9.76 -10.03
N PHE A 89 -4.71 -10.48 -11.08
CA PHE A 89 -3.34 -10.97 -11.20
C PHE A 89 -2.34 -9.84 -11.42
N LEU A 90 -2.68 -8.85 -12.26
CA LEU A 90 -1.86 -7.64 -12.41
C LEU A 90 -1.82 -6.84 -11.11
N GLY A 91 -2.94 -6.73 -10.41
CA GLY A 91 -3.00 -6.07 -9.11
C GLY A 91 -2.07 -6.71 -8.09
N LEU A 92 -2.11 -8.04 -7.96
CA LEU A 92 -1.19 -8.82 -7.13
C LEU A 92 0.27 -8.59 -7.53
N GLY A 93 0.57 -8.65 -8.83
CA GLY A 93 1.93 -8.44 -9.35
C GLY A 93 2.46 -7.04 -9.08
N PHE A 94 1.65 -6.00 -9.31
CA PHE A 94 2.02 -4.62 -9.02
C PHE A 94 2.19 -4.40 -7.52
N GLY A 95 1.27 -4.91 -6.70
CA GLY A 95 1.36 -4.90 -5.25
C GLY A 95 2.64 -5.56 -4.73
N PHE A 96 3.00 -6.72 -5.29
CA PHE A 96 4.25 -7.41 -4.98
C PHE A 96 5.47 -6.57 -5.35
N PHE A 97 5.54 -6.06 -6.58
CA PHE A 97 6.66 -5.24 -7.03
C PHE A 97 6.81 -3.95 -6.21
N HIS A 98 5.72 -3.24 -5.99
CA HIS A 98 5.70 -2.03 -5.16
C HIS A 98 6.10 -2.34 -3.72
N GLY A 99 5.56 -3.41 -3.14
CA GLY A 99 5.92 -3.88 -1.80
C GLY A 99 7.40 -4.22 -1.69
N LEU A 100 8.00 -4.86 -2.69
CA LEU A 100 9.44 -5.14 -2.70
C LEU A 100 10.25 -3.83 -2.67
N VAL A 101 9.94 -2.90 -3.58
CA VAL A 101 10.62 -1.59 -3.63
C VAL A 101 10.52 -0.88 -2.27
N MET A 102 9.33 -0.85 -1.67
CA MET A 102 9.13 -0.21 -0.38
C MET A 102 9.84 -0.92 0.78
N SER A 103 9.87 -2.26 0.78
CA SER A 103 10.62 -3.03 1.76
C SER A 103 12.13 -2.79 1.64
N TYR A 104 12.67 -2.66 0.42
CA TYR A 104 14.06 -2.24 0.22
C TYR A 104 14.32 -0.82 0.75
N CYS A 105 13.47 0.14 0.41
CA CYS A 105 13.56 1.51 0.93
C CYS A 105 13.51 1.54 2.46
N LEU A 106 12.63 0.73 3.09
CA LEU A 106 12.55 0.61 4.53
C LEU A 106 13.85 0.07 5.12
N MET A 107 14.37 -1.02 4.55
CA MET A 107 15.54 -1.73 5.08
C MET A 107 16.83 -0.92 5.00
N PHE A 108 17.02 -0.13 3.94
CA PHE A 108 18.27 0.60 3.70
C PHE A 108 18.20 2.10 3.99
N ILE A 109 17.05 2.73 3.80
CA ILE A 109 16.94 4.20 3.93
C ILE A 109 16.26 4.56 5.25
N ALA A 110 15.08 4.00 5.49
CA ALA A 110 14.28 4.40 6.64
C ALA A 110 14.91 3.90 7.95
N SER A 111 15.44 2.68 7.98
CA SER A 111 16.08 2.10 9.16
C SER A 111 17.27 2.92 9.64
N GLU A 112 18.15 3.38 8.75
CA GLU A 112 19.35 4.13 9.17
C GLU A 112 19.00 5.56 9.65
N ARG A 113 17.95 6.15 9.09
CA ARG A 113 17.61 7.57 9.29
C ARG A 113 16.45 7.81 10.24
N HIS A 114 15.80 6.75 10.74
CA HIS A 114 14.61 6.91 11.56
C HIS A 114 14.90 7.77 12.80
N PRO A 115 14.09 8.80 13.13
CA PRO A 115 14.33 9.65 14.31
C PRO A 115 14.29 8.86 15.63
N ILE A 116 13.40 7.87 15.71
CA ILE A 116 13.21 7.00 16.88
C ILE A 116 14.05 5.73 16.76
N GLU A 117 14.90 5.46 17.75
CA GLU A 117 15.86 4.33 17.77
C GLU A 117 15.19 2.95 17.66
N ALA A 118 13.99 2.79 18.25
CA ALA A 118 13.24 1.54 18.18
C ALA A 118 12.99 1.07 16.74
N TYR A 119 12.85 2.00 15.78
CA TYR A 119 12.60 1.68 14.37
C TYR A 119 13.87 1.69 13.52
N ARG A 120 15.06 1.93 14.11
CA ARG A 120 16.33 1.97 13.36
C ARG A 120 16.91 0.61 12.95
N LYS A 121 16.26 -0.49 13.34
CA LYS A 121 16.68 -1.84 12.92
C LYS A 121 15.52 -2.50 12.19
N ALA A 122 15.59 -2.46 10.87
CA ALA A 122 14.65 -3.18 10.02
C ALA A 122 14.93 -4.68 10.13
N THR A 123 13.90 -5.49 10.39
CA THR A 123 13.98 -6.95 10.35
C THR A 123 13.37 -7.48 9.06
N LEU A 124 13.75 -8.70 8.66
CA LEU A 124 13.13 -9.38 7.52
C LEU A 124 11.61 -9.52 7.71
N GLU A 125 11.16 -9.75 8.95
CA GLU A 125 9.74 -9.82 9.30
C GLU A 125 9.01 -8.52 8.95
N GLN A 126 9.57 -7.35 9.29
CA GLN A 126 8.98 -6.06 8.94
C GLN A 126 8.89 -5.88 7.43
N GLY A 127 9.96 -6.21 6.70
CA GLY A 127 9.98 -6.17 5.24
C GLY A 127 8.94 -7.10 4.61
N LEU A 128 8.76 -8.30 5.16
CA LEU A 128 7.77 -9.26 4.66
C LEU A 128 6.34 -8.82 4.94
N LEU A 129 6.05 -8.30 6.15
CA LEU A 129 4.72 -7.77 6.48
C LEU A 129 4.37 -6.56 5.61
N HIS A 130 5.35 -5.70 5.34
CA HIS A 130 5.17 -4.57 4.45
C HIS A 130 4.87 -5.02 3.02
N LEU A 131 5.61 -6.01 2.52
CA LEU A 131 5.38 -6.63 1.21
C LEU A 131 3.97 -7.23 1.12
N VAL A 132 3.56 -8.05 2.09
CA VAL A 132 2.23 -8.67 2.11
C VAL A 132 1.14 -7.61 2.13
N GLY A 133 1.31 -6.54 2.92
CA GLY A 133 0.39 -5.41 2.92
C GLY A 133 0.20 -4.79 1.53
N HIS A 134 1.28 -4.60 0.77
CA HIS A 134 1.19 -4.05 -0.59
C HIS A 134 0.59 -5.05 -1.60
N VAL A 135 0.82 -6.35 -1.41
CA VAL A 135 0.13 -7.40 -2.18
C VAL A 135 -1.38 -7.34 -1.92
N ILE A 136 -1.81 -7.15 -0.67
CA ILE A 136 -3.23 -6.97 -0.31
C ILE A 136 -3.80 -5.71 -0.97
N PHE A 137 -3.08 -4.58 -0.90
CA PHE A 137 -3.47 -3.35 -1.60
C PHE A 137 -3.74 -3.63 -3.08
N GLY A 138 -2.79 -4.27 -3.76
CA GLY A 138 -2.88 -4.58 -5.18
C GLY A 138 -4.00 -5.55 -5.51
N ALA A 139 -4.19 -6.59 -4.70
CA ALA A 139 -5.27 -7.56 -4.84
C ALA A 139 -6.65 -6.87 -4.75
N VAL A 140 -6.86 -6.03 -3.74
CA VAL A 140 -8.12 -5.32 -3.52
C VAL A 140 -8.39 -4.34 -4.66
N ALA A 141 -7.39 -3.54 -5.05
CA ALA A 141 -7.55 -2.58 -6.14
C ALA A 141 -7.85 -3.28 -7.48
N GLY A 142 -7.12 -4.35 -7.80
CA GLY A 142 -7.31 -5.13 -9.03
C GLY A 142 -8.62 -5.92 -9.06
N PHE A 143 -9.04 -6.49 -7.93
CA PHE A 143 -10.30 -7.23 -7.83
C PHE A 143 -11.51 -6.31 -8.01
N ILE A 144 -11.59 -5.22 -7.23
CA ILE A 144 -12.70 -4.27 -7.32
C ILE A 144 -12.72 -3.60 -8.70
N GLY A 145 -11.56 -3.15 -9.18
CA GLY A 145 -11.42 -2.56 -10.51
C GLY A 145 -11.84 -3.49 -11.63
N GLY A 146 -11.38 -4.74 -11.58
CA GLY A 146 -11.72 -5.77 -12.57
C GLY A 146 -13.20 -6.09 -12.63
N LEU A 147 -13.90 -6.13 -11.48
CA LEU A 147 -15.34 -6.35 -11.41
C LEU A 147 -16.14 -5.15 -11.92
N LEU A 148 -15.75 -3.93 -11.53
CA LEU A 148 -16.43 -2.71 -11.98
C LEU A 148 -16.30 -2.52 -13.50
N ALA A 149 -15.15 -2.88 -14.07
CA ALA A 149 -14.93 -2.81 -15.51
C ALA A 149 -15.72 -3.86 -16.32
N LEU A 150 -16.27 -4.90 -15.70
CA LEU A 150 -17.20 -5.81 -16.40
C LEU A 150 -18.59 -5.18 -16.60
N GLY A 151 -18.97 -4.23 -15.75
CA GLY A 151 -20.28 -3.57 -15.78
C GLY A 151 -20.29 -2.22 -16.52
N LEU A 152 -19.16 -1.80 -17.11
CA LEU A 152 -18.95 -0.53 -17.80
C LEU A 152 -18.47 -0.77 -19.23
#